data_AF-A0A401IB90-F1
#
_entry.id   AF-A0A401IB90-F1
#
_cell.length_a   1.000
_cell.length_b   1.000
_cell.length_c   1.000
_cell.angle_alpha   90.00
_cell.angle_beta   90.00
_cell.angle_gamma   90.00
#
_symmetry.space_group_name_H-M   'P 1'
#
loop_
_entity.id
_entity.type
_entity.pdbx_description
1 polymer ?
#
loop_
_entity_poly.entity_id
_entity_poly.type
_entity_poly.pdbx_seq_one_letter_code
_entity_poly.pdbx_strand_id
1 'polypeptide(L)' 'PSLPLTEQEAIKVALGQVFGKVEDIELRNAGGERYYLIEIETPQGREADIQVHAITGAVMSVTWDDDDES' A
#
# COMPACT_ATOMS: atom_id res chain seq x y z
N PRO A 1 -14.93 -7.41 14.20
CA PRO A 1 -14.10 -6.21 13.95
C PRO A 1 -14.17 -5.79 12.47
N SER A 2 -14.90 -4.71 12.20
CA SER A 2 -15.18 -4.15 10.88
C SER A 2 -13.91 -3.56 10.25
N LEU A 3 -13.72 -3.75 8.93
CA LEU A 3 -12.77 -2.98 8.12
C LEU A 3 -13.53 -1.75 7.60
N PRO A 4 -13.32 -0.55 8.16
CA PRO A 4 -14.00 0.65 7.68
C PRO A 4 -13.36 1.25 6.42
N LEU A 5 -12.11 0.92 6.10
CA LEU A 5 -11.47 1.36 4.86
C LEU A 5 -11.72 0.33 3.77
N THR A 6 -12.19 0.76 2.61
CA THR A 6 -12.32 -0.08 1.42
C THR A 6 -11.01 -0.15 0.64
N GLU A 7 -10.86 -1.18 -0.19
CA GLU A 7 -9.75 -1.30 -1.15
C GLU A 7 -9.60 -0.06 -2.03
N GLN A 8 -10.72 0.49 -2.53
CA GLN A 8 -10.69 1.68 -3.37
C GLN A 8 -10.22 2.94 -2.63
N GLU A 9 -10.53 3.06 -1.35
CA GLU A 9 -10.02 4.16 -0.52
C GLU A 9 -8.54 3.98 -0.22
N ALA A 10 -8.10 2.76 0.06
CA ALA A 10 -6.69 2.44 0.26
C ALA A 10 -5.87 2.74 -1.01
N ILE A 11 -6.38 2.38 -2.19
CA ILE A 11 -5.78 2.71 -3.50
C ILE A 11 -5.63 4.22 -3.67
N LYS A 12 -6.66 5.01 -3.33
CA LYS A 12 -6.58 6.48 -3.44
C LYS A 12 -5.52 7.07 -2.50
N VAL A 13 -5.40 6.51 -1.29
CA VAL A 13 -4.36 6.92 -0.33
C VAL A 13 -2.97 6.59 -0.90
N ALA A 14 -2.78 5.37 -1.40
CA ALA A 14 -1.52 4.90 -1.96
C ALA A 14 -1.10 5.68 -3.21
N LEU A 15 -2.01 5.94 -4.15
CA LEU A 15 -1.76 6.77 -5.33
C LEU A 15 -1.48 8.25 -4.99
N GLY A 16 -1.88 8.69 -3.80
CA GLY A 16 -1.50 9.99 -3.26
C GLY A 16 -0.06 10.05 -2.75
N GLN A 17 0.56 8.90 -2.46
CA GLN A 17 1.97 8.79 -2.08
C GLN A 17 2.87 8.56 -3.29
N VAL A 18 2.49 7.63 -4.18
CA VAL A 18 3.26 7.26 -5.36
C VAL A 18 2.36 7.33 -6.60
N PHE A 19 2.78 8.12 -7.58
CA PHE A 19 2.11 8.17 -8.86
C PHE A 19 2.51 6.98 -9.73
N GLY A 20 1.53 6.19 -10.15
CA GLY A 20 1.75 5.02 -10.99
C GLY A 20 0.46 4.26 -11.29
N LYS A 21 0.63 3.02 -11.72
CA LYS A 21 -0.44 2.06 -11.94
C LYS A 21 -0.44 1.08 -10.77
N VAL A 22 -1.62 0.82 -10.20
CA VAL A 22 -1.77 -0.22 -9.19
C VAL A 22 -1.69 -1.57 -9.90
N GLU A 23 -0.71 -2.39 -9.51
CA GLU A 23 -0.54 -3.73 -10.06
C GLU A 23 -1.28 -4.76 -9.20
N ASP A 24 -1.16 -4.67 -7.88
CA ASP A 24 -1.83 -5.57 -6.96
C ASP A 24 -2.30 -4.89 -5.66
N ILE A 25 -3.28 -5.53 -5.00
CA ILE A 25 -3.76 -5.13 -3.68
C ILE A 25 -4.13 -6.34 -2.84
N GLU A 26 -3.53 -6.46 -1.67
CA GLU A 26 -3.79 -7.55 -0.74
C GLU A 26 -4.12 -7.06 0.67
N LEU A 27 -5.16 -7.62 1.29
CA LEU A 27 -5.42 -7.42 2.71
C LEU A 27 -4.55 -8.36 3.55
N ARG A 28 -3.66 -7.79 4.35
CA ARG A 28 -2.75 -8.51 5.24
C ARG A 28 -3.13 -8.32 6.72
N ASN A 29 -2.67 -9.24 7.55
CA ASN A 29 -2.74 -9.15 9.00
C ASN A 29 -1.40 -9.50 9.62
N ALA A 30 -0.81 -8.59 10.39
CA ALA A 30 0.43 -8.81 11.12
C ALA A 30 0.22 -8.36 12.58
N GLY A 31 0.49 -9.24 13.54
CA GLY A 31 0.42 -8.88 14.97
C GLY A 31 -0.95 -8.37 15.46
N GLY A 32 -2.05 -8.71 14.76
CA GLY A 32 -3.39 -8.20 15.07
C GLY A 32 -3.76 -6.90 14.36
N GLU A 33 -2.81 -6.24 13.68
CA GLU A 33 -3.04 -5.08 12.84
C GLU A 33 -3.38 -5.52 11.41
N ARG A 34 -4.39 -4.89 10.79
CA ARG A 34 -4.81 -5.18 9.41
C ARG A 34 -4.47 -4.00 8.52
N TYR A 35 -3.87 -4.27 7.37
CA TYR A 35 -3.44 -3.27 6.41
C TYR A 35 -3.62 -3.80 4.99
N TYR A 36 -3.83 -2.88 4.05
CA TYR A 36 -3.71 -3.15 2.62
C TYR A 36 -2.24 -2.99 2.22
N LEU A 37 -1.67 -3.99 1.57
CA LEU A 37 -0.42 -3.88 0.83
C LEU A 37 -0.78 -3.60 -0.62
N ILE A 38 -0.28 -2.49 -1.17
CA ILE A 38 -0.64 -2.00 -2.49
C ILE A 38 0.65 -1.81 -3.27
N GLU A 39 0.78 -2.55 -4.36
CA GLU A 39 1.93 -2.48 -5.26
C GLU A 39 1.63 -1.48 -6.38
N ILE A 40 2.55 -0.53 -6.58
CA ILE A 40 2.42 0.52 -7.60
C ILE A 40 3.63 0.51 -8.52
N GLU A 41 3.41 0.21 -9.79
CA GLU A 41 4.41 0.39 -10.84
C GLU A 41 4.41 1.86 -11.30
N THR A 42 5.54 2.53 -11.15
CA THR A 42 5.73 3.89 -11.65
C THR A 42 5.93 3.91 -13.17
N PRO A 43 5.71 5.05 -13.84
CA PRO A 43 5.99 5.18 -15.29
C PRO A 43 7.45 4.91 -15.70
N GLN A 44 8.36 4.83 -14.73
CA GLN A 44 9.77 4.54 -14.93
C GLN A 44 10.09 3.04 -14.78
N GLY A 45 9.08 2.21 -14.52
CA GLY A 45 9.21 0.76 -14.32
C GLY A 45 9.78 0.39 -12.94
N ARG A 46 9.72 1.30 -11.96
CA ARG A 46 10.04 0.98 -10.56
C ARG A 46 8.77 0.63 -9.80
N GLU A 47 8.85 -0.39 -8.97
CA GLU A 47 7.77 -0.87 -8.11
C GLU A 47 7.90 -0.28 -6.70
N ALA A 48 6.75 0.09 -6.13
CA ALA A 48 6.64 0.59 -4.77
C ALA A 48 5.55 -0.16 -4.01
N ASP A 49 5.90 -0.65 -2.84
CA ASP A 49 5.00 -1.32 -1.90
C ASP A 49 4.52 -0.34 -0.85
N ILE A 50 3.20 -0.11 -0.81
CA ILE A 50 2.59 0.83 0.13
C ILE A 50 1.68 0.08 1.09
N GLN A 51 1.96 0.21 2.39
CA GLN A 51 1.12 -0.34 3.44
C GLN A 51 0.17 0.74 3.97
N VAL A 52 -1.13 0.48 3.91
CA VAL A 52 -2.18 1.40 4.40
C VAL A 52 -3.02 0.69 5.46
N HIS A 53 -3.08 1.25 6.67
CA HIS A 53 -3.85 0.68 7.77
C HIS A 53 -5.33 0.56 7.38
N ALA A 54 -5.88 -0.66 7.41
CA ALA A 54 -7.20 -0.99 6.85
C ALA A 54 -8.40 -0.55 7.72
N ILE A 55 -8.15 0.36 8.68
CA ILE A 55 -9.17 0.94 9.57
C ILE A 55 -9.03 2.46 9.58
N THR A 56 -7.84 2.97 9.80
CA THR A 56 -7.62 4.42 9.90
C THR A 56 -7.32 5.07 8.56
N GLY A 57 -6.89 4.30 7.54
CA GLY A 57 -6.38 4.85 6.29
C GLY A 57 -4.99 5.47 6.41
N ALA A 58 -4.32 5.32 7.54
CA ALA A 58 -2.97 5.83 7.74
C ALA A 58 -1.96 5.05 6.88
N VAL A 59 -1.06 5.76 6.20
CA VAL A 59 0.09 5.14 5.53
C VAL A 59 1.07 4.67 6.59
N MET A 60 1.38 3.38 6.58
CA MET A 60 2.26 2.71 7.54
C MET A 60 3.69 2.59 7.02
N SER A 61 3.86 2.28 5.74
CA SER A 61 5.16 2.16 5.08
C SER A 61 5.06 2.45 3.58
N VAL A 62 6.16 2.92 3.01
CA VAL A 62 6.41 2.99 1.58
C VAL A 62 7.80 2.39 1.36
N THR A 63 7.87 1.28 0.64
CA THR A 63 9.12 0.57 0.32
C THR A 63 9.28 0.52 -1.20
N TRP A 64 10.51 0.53 -1.69
CA TRP A 64 10.82 0.43 -3.12
C TRP A 64 11.67 -0.81 -3.36
N ASP A 65 11.42 -1.57 -4.42
CA ASP A 65 12.18 -2.80 -4.72
C ASP A 65 13.67 -2.56 -5.02
N ASP A 66 14.06 -1.32 -5.33
CA ASP A 66 15.47 -0.92 -5.48
C ASP A 66 16.20 -0.69 -4.13
N ASP A 67 15.49 -0.63 -3.00
CA ASP A 67 16.05 -0.27 -1.67
C ASP A 67 16.45 -1.49 -0.81
N ASP A 68 16.59 -2.69 -1.39
CA ASP A 68 17.23 -3.86 -0.75
C ASP A 68 18.77 -3.82 -0.93
N GLU A 69 19.41 -2.68 -0.61
CA GLU A 69 20.87 -2.54 -0.51
C GLU A 69 21.24 -1.87 0.81
N SER A 70 21.32 -2.63 1.92
CA SER A 70 22.13 -2.33 3.13
C SER A 70 22.18 -3.48 4.14
#